data_AF-A0A7S0DJW6-F1
#
_entry.id   AF-A0A7S0DJW6-F1
#
_cell.length_a   1.000
_cell.length_b   1.000
_cell.length_c   1.000
_cell.angle_alpha   90.00
_cell.angle_beta   90.00
_cell.angle_gamma   90.00
#
_symmetry.space_group_name_H-M   'P 1'
#
loop_
_entity.id
_entity.type
_entity.pdbx_description
1 polymer ?
#
loop_
_entity_poly.entity_id
_entity_poly.type
_entity_poly.pdbx_seq_one_letter_code
_entity_poly.pdbx_strand_id
1 'polypeptide(L)'
;MAQEPKFFQIQVPNGVSAGQQLQVRAPNGVKLVFSVPPGCPPGTRLRVPMPAAPVSQPAPPQPQIPNSSPPPQQPQGISPGVAPQNAPATPKLEQKEEPKPETPAPAPTPSKEQSEVVDYTVLALSELKSRLMSRKEELKADMVSLESKIADLKSDFETKLKQLESEKENKETEFKEISDHLPKLETMSSKFKEIFVPEANE
;
A
#
# COMPACT_ATOMS: atom_id res chain seq x y z
N MET A 1 13.31 -24.95 2.66
CA MET A 1 13.45 -23.49 2.81
C MET A 1 12.16 -22.84 2.31
N ALA A 2 11.34 -22.27 3.19
CA ALA A 2 10.13 -21.56 2.79
C ALA A 2 10.53 -20.17 2.26
N GLN A 3 10.07 -19.79 1.07
CA GLN A 3 10.29 -18.43 0.58
C GLN A 3 9.37 -17.47 1.33
N GLU A 4 9.94 -16.37 1.84
CA GLU A 4 9.17 -15.29 2.48
C GLU A 4 8.19 -14.67 1.47
N PRO A 5 6.91 -14.43 1.85
CA PRO A 5 5.92 -13.86 0.95
C PRO A 5 6.33 -12.43 0.54
N LYS A 6 6.61 -12.27 -0.75
CA LYS A 6 6.91 -10.95 -1.33
C LYS A 6 5.61 -10.20 -1.63
N PHE A 7 5.62 -8.89 -1.46
CA PHE A 7 4.47 -8.03 -1.71
C PHE A 7 4.85 -6.87 -2.65
N PHE A 8 3.88 -6.38 -3.41
CA PHE A 8 4.05 -5.15 -4.21
C PHE A 8 2.87 -4.19 -4.00
N GLN A 9 3.09 -2.91 -4.28
CA GLN A 9 2.09 -1.86 -4.12
C GLN A 9 1.42 -1.54 -5.45
N ILE A 10 0.09 -1.40 -5.44
CA ILE A 10 -0.70 -0.91 -6.57
C ILE A 10 -1.59 0.25 -6.11
N GLN A 11 -1.98 1.12 -7.05
CA GLN A 11 -2.96 2.16 -6.79
C GLN A 11 -4.29 1.79 -7.44
N VAL A 12 -5.39 1.98 -6.70
CA VAL A 12 -6.74 1.75 -7.23
C VAL A 12 -7.04 2.82 -8.29
N PRO A 13 -7.35 2.46 -9.55
CA PRO A 13 -7.65 3.44 -10.59
C PRO A 13 -9.00 4.12 -10.38
N ASN A 14 -9.17 5.30 -10.98
CA ASN A 14 -10.43 6.03 -10.96
C ASN A 14 -11.55 5.21 -11.64
N GLY A 15 -12.74 5.21 -11.02
CA GLY A 15 -13.91 4.49 -11.51
C GLY A 15 -14.05 3.05 -10.97
N VAL A 16 -13.18 2.62 -10.06
CA VAL A 16 -13.23 1.28 -9.45
C VAL A 16 -13.75 1.35 -8.02
N SER A 17 -14.73 0.51 -7.71
CA SER A 17 -15.37 0.46 -6.37
C SER A 17 -15.02 -0.82 -5.61
N ALA A 18 -15.26 -0.83 -4.30
CA ALA A 18 -15.12 -2.02 -3.47
C ALA A 18 -15.90 -3.22 -4.05
N GLY A 19 -15.28 -4.40 -4.04
CA GLY A 19 -15.84 -5.64 -4.59
C GLY A 19 -15.60 -5.84 -6.09
N GLN A 20 -15.16 -4.81 -6.83
CA GLN A 20 -14.86 -4.95 -8.26
C GLN A 20 -13.55 -5.70 -8.49
N GLN A 21 -13.52 -6.54 -9.53
CA GLN A 21 -12.31 -7.26 -9.93
C GLN A 21 -11.41 -6.38 -10.79
N LEU A 22 -10.13 -6.36 -10.45
CA LEU A 22 -9.06 -5.67 -11.17
C LEU A 22 -8.07 -6.68 -11.73
N GLN A 23 -7.68 -6.48 -12.98
CA GLN A 23 -6.55 -7.19 -13.58
C GLN A 23 -5.31 -6.31 -13.51
N VAL A 24 -4.32 -6.72 -12.71
CA VAL A 24 -3.05 -6.01 -12.57
C VAL A 24 -1.90 -6.86 -13.07
N ARG A 25 -0.90 -6.22 -13.67
CA ARG A 25 0.33 -6.89 -14.10
C ARG A 25 1.38 -6.73 -13.00
N ALA A 26 1.79 -7.84 -12.41
CA ALA A 26 2.85 -7.84 -11.42
C ALA A 26 4.22 -7.54 -12.08
N PRO A 27 5.23 -7.09 -11.31
CA PRO A 27 6.57 -6.80 -11.84
C PRO A 27 7.26 -8.00 -12.53
N ASN A 28 6.85 -9.23 -12.20
CA ASN A 28 7.32 -10.46 -12.84
C ASN A 28 6.64 -10.75 -14.19
N GLY A 29 5.73 -9.89 -14.65
CA GLY A 29 4.99 -10.03 -15.90
C GLY A 29 3.71 -10.86 -15.83
N VAL A 30 3.44 -11.53 -14.70
CA VAL A 30 2.22 -12.34 -14.49
C VAL A 30 1.01 -11.43 -14.30
N LYS A 31 -0.12 -11.76 -14.94
CA LYS A 31 -1.40 -11.07 -14.74
C LYS A 31 -2.13 -11.68 -13.54
N LEU A 32 -2.54 -10.84 -12.60
CA LEU A 32 -3.29 -11.25 -11.41
C LEU A 32 -4.68 -10.61 -11.45
N VAL A 33 -5.71 -11.38 -11.09
CA VAL A 33 -7.07 -10.87 -10.88
C VAL A 33 -7.31 -10.80 -9.38
N PHE A 34 -7.68 -9.63 -8.88
CA PHE A 34 -7.90 -9.40 -7.45
C PHE A 34 -9.13 -8.50 -7.24
N SER A 35 -9.90 -8.78 -6.18
CA SER A 35 -11.09 -8.01 -5.82
C SER A 35 -10.75 -6.92 -4.82
N VAL A 36 -11.18 -5.68 -5.09
CA VAL A 36 -10.91 -4.54 -4.19
C VAL A 36 -11.60 -4.74 -2.83
N PRO A 37 -10.89 -4.67 -1.69
CA PRO A 37 -11.50 -4.80 -0.37
C PRO A 37 -12.50 -3.66 -0.06
N PRO A 38 -13.49 -3.90 0.82
CA PRO A 38 -14.36 -2.84 1.31
C PRO A 38 -13.55 -1.73 2.00
N GLY A 39 -13.96 -0.48 1.80
CA GLY A 39 -13.31 0.69 2.41
C GLY A 39 -12.10 1.27 1.66
N CYS A 40 -11.78 0.76 0.47
CA CYS A 40 -10.67 1.27 -0.36
C CYS A 40 -11.20 2.13 -1.53
N PRO A 41 -11.23 3.47 -1.42
CA PRO A 41 -11.65 4.34 -2.52
C PRO A 41 -10.62 4.42 -3.65
N PRO A 42 -10.99 4.99 -4.82
CA PRO A 42 -10.05 5.32 -5.88
C PRO A 42 -8.86 6.14 -5.38
N GLY A 43 -7.67 5.85 -5.89
CA GLY A 43 -6.42 6.50 -5.50
C GLY A 43 -5.72 5.90 -4.27
N THR A 44 -6.37 5.00 -3.52
CA THR A 44 -5.74 4.31 -2.38
C THR A 44 -4.65 3.33 -2.84
N ARG A 45 -3.57 3.21 -2.04
CA ARG A 45 -2.50 2.24 -2.27
C ARG A 45 -2.79 0.93 -1.54
N LEU A 46 -2.75 -0.18 -2.27
CA LEU A 46 -2.97 -1.53 -1.75
C LEU A 46 -1.68 -2.34 -1.81
N ARG A 47 -1.47 -3.19 -0.79
CA ARG A 47 -0.36 -4.14 -0.73
C ARG A 47 -0.88 -5.52 -1.15
N VAL A 48 -0.41 -6.02 -2.29
CA VAL A 48 -0.86 -7.29 -2.89
C VAL A 48 0.25 -8.34 -2.78
N PRO A 49 -0.04 -9.58 -2.35
CA PRO A 49 0.94 -10.65 -2.32
C PRO A 49 1.35 -11.04 -3.75
N MET A 50 2.65 -11.20 -3.97
CA MET A 50 3.19 -11.59 -5.26
C MET A 50 3.01 -13.11 -5.43
N PRO A 51 2.38 -13.58 -6.52
CA PRO A 51 2.28 -15.01 -6.77
C PRO A 51 3.68 -15.58 -6.99
N ALA A 52 3.93 -16.77 -6.42
CA ALA A 52 5.13 -17.52 -6.75
C ALA A 52 5.16 -17.72 -8.26
N ALA A 53 6.32 -17.50 -8.89
CA ALA A 53 6.46 -17.72 -10.31
C ALA A 53 5.97 -19.14 -10.65
N PRO A 54 5.15 -19.33 -11.70
CA PRO A 54 4.81 -20.68 -12.12
C PRO A 54 6.13 -21.36 -12.41
N VAL A 55 6.43 -22.42 -11.65
CA VAL A 55 7.52 -23.32 -12.00
C VAL A 55 7.19 -23.79 -13.40
N SER A 56 8.00 -23.43 -14.38
CA SER A 56 7.87 -23.94 -15.74
C SER A 56 7.97 -25.45 -15.63
N GLN A 57 6.83 -26.13 -15.53
CA GLN A 57 6.80 -27.57 -15.68
C GLN A 57 7.31 -27.81 -17.11
N PRO A 58 8.42 -28.54 -17.28
CA PRO A 58 8.89 -28.90 -18.61
C PRO A 58 7.72 -29.57 -19.32
N ALA A 59 7.31 -28.99 -20.44
CA ALA A 59 6.23 -29.53 -21.24
C ALA A 59 6.55 -31.01 -21.52
N PRO A 60 5.63 -31.95 -21.25
CA PRO A 60 5.82 -33.32 -21.68
C PRO A 60 6.09 -33.29 -23.20
N PRO A 61 7.08 -34.03 -23.70
CA PRO A 61 7.43 -34.02 -25.12
C PRO A 61 6.18 -34.37 -25.94
N GLN A 62 5.60 -33.37 -26.59
CA GLN A 62 4.50 -33.59 -27.52
C GLN A 62 5.07 -34.37 -28.71
N PRO A 63 4.44 -35.50 -29.10
CA PRO A 63 4.73 -36.16 -30.36
C PRO A 63 4.58 -35.12 -31.50
N GLN A 64 5.67 -34.87 -32.21
CA GLN A 64 5.67 -33.97 -33.37
C GLN A 64 4.78 -34.57 -34.47
N ILE A 65 3.55 -34.08 -34.57
CA ILE A 65 2.75 -34.29 -35.78
C ILE A 65 3.23 -33.31 -36.86
N PRO A 66 3.61 -33.79 -38.06
CA PRO A 66 4.08 -32.94 -39.14
C PRO A 66 3.01 -31.93 -39.56
N ASN A 67 3.46 -30.68 -39.55
CA ASN A 67 2.74 -29.46 -39.83
C ASN A 67 2.21 -29.44 -41.28
N SER A 68 0.90 -29.39 -41.45
CA SER A 68 0.24 -29.08 -42.73
C SER A 68 -1.15 -28.50 -42.48
N SER A 69 -1.26 -27.17 -42.42
CA SER A 69 -2.38 -26.37 -42.97
C SER A 69 -2.28 -24.89 -42.53
N PRO A 70 -2.34 -23.92 -43.47
CA PRO A 70 -2.53 -22.51 -43.14
C PRO A 70 -4.00 -22.24 -42.73
N PRO A 71 -4.27 -21.36 -41.74
CA PRO A 71 -5.63 -21.01 -41.36
C PRO A 71 -6.29 -20.03 -42.36
N PRO A 72 -7.60 -20.17 -42.63
CA PRO A 72 -8.34 -19.24 -43.46
C PRO A 72 -8.51 -17.88 -42.76
N GLN A 73 -8.30 -16.82 -43.54
CA GLN A 73 -8.53 -15.43 -43.17
C GLN A 73 -10.00 -15.22 -42.75
N GLN A 74 -10.24 -14.77 -41.53
CA GLN A 74 -11.56 -14.30 -41.12
C GLN A 74 -11.78 -12.84 -41.53
N PRO A 75 -12.98 -12.49 -42.03
CA PRO A 75 -13.30 -11.14 -42.49
C PRO A 75 -13.41 -10.15 -41.34
N GLN A 76 -12.90 -8.93 -41.58
CA GLN A 76 -12.94 -7.79 -40.68
C GLN A 76 -14.39 -7.34 -40.45
N GLY A 77 -14.93 -7.64 -39.27
CA GLY A 77 -16.21 -7.14 -38.78
C GLY A 77 -16.04 -5.80 -38.08
N ILE A 78 -16.51 -4.76 -38.75
CA ILE A 78 -16.73 -3.40 -38.26
C ILE A 78 -17.91 -3.43 -37.27
N SER A 79 -17.69 -3.02 -36.02
CA SER A 79 -18.77 -2.69 -35.09
C SER A 79 -18.54 -1.30 -34.50
N PRO A 80 -19.32 -0.28 -34.91
CA PRO A 80 -19.23 1.07 -34.35
C PRO A 80 -20.03 1.21 -33.05
N GLY A 81 -19.42 1.92 -32.10
CA GLY A 81 -20.07 2.89 -31.20
C GLY A 81 -21.27 2.46 -30.37
N VAL A 82 -21.04 2.19 -29.09
CA VAL A 82 -22.08 2.33 -28.06
C VAL A 82 -21.59 3.36 -27.03
N ALA A 83 -22.24 4.51 -27.04
CA ALA A 83 -22.04 5.58 -26.06
C ALA A 83 -22.62 5.17 -24.69
N PRO A 84 -21.96 5.50 -23.57
CA PRO A 84 -22.57 5.29 -22.26
C PRO A 84 -23.58 6.41 -21.94
N GLN A 85 -24.87 6.09 -22.02
CA GLN A 85 -25.91 6.77 -21.26
C GLN A 85 -25.86 6.25 -19.82
N ASN A 86 -25.36 7.07 -18.89
CA ASN A 86 -25.62 6.89 -17.47
C ASN A 86 -25.94 8.26 -16.87
N ALA A 87 -27.24 8.57 -16.87
CA ALA A 87 -27.80 9.66 -16.08
C ALA A 87 -27.94 9.19 -14.61
N PRO A 88 -27.64 10.05 -13.61
CA PRO A 88 -27.88 9.72 -12.22
C PRO A 88 -29.39 9.70 -11.92
N ALA A 89 -29.87 8.55 -11.45
CA ALA A 89 -31.21 8.37 -10.93
C ALA A 89 -31.38 9.25 -9.67
N THR A 90 -32.40 10.10 -9.69
CA THR A 90 -32.87 10.90 -8.57
C THR A 90 -33.57 9.97 -7.57
N PRO A 91 -33.26 10.02 -6.26
CA PRO A 91 -34.03 9.31 -5.25
C PRO A 91 -35.43 9.91 -5.14
N LYS A 92 -36.44 9.10 -5.45
CA LYS A 92 -37.85 9.40 -5.22
C LYS A 92 -38.08 9.44 -3.70
N LEU A 93 -38.44 10.60 -3.17
CA LEU A 93 -38.97 10.73 -1.81
C LEU A 93 -40.25 9.89 -1.71
N GLU A 94 -40.14 8.76 -1.02
CA GLU A 94 -41.28 7.93 -0.61
C GLU A 94 -42.08 8.72 0.44
N GLN A 95 -43.35 8.94 0.12
CA GLN A 95 -44.31 9.66 0.93
C GLN A 95 -44.57 8.91 2.24
N LYS A 96 -44.46 9.68 3.31
CA LYS A 96 -44.97 9.43 4.65
C LYS A 96 -46.47 9.17 4.59
N GLU A 97 -46.88 7.90 4.65
CA GLU A 97 -48.25 7.51 4.97
C GLU A 97 -48.53 7.86 6.44
N GLU A 98 -49.54 8.69 6.62
CA GLU A 98 -50.09 9.12 7.89
C GLU A 98 -51.10 8.06 8.37
N PRO A 99 -50.86 7.34 9.47
CA PRO A 99 -51.84 6.40 9.98
C PRO A 99 -53.01 7.14 10.64
N LYS A 100 -54.19 6.82 10.12
CA LYS A 100 -55.53 7.18 10.59
C LYS A 100 -55.69 6.89 12.11
N PRO A 101 -56.35 7.77 12.89
CA PRO A 101 -56.58 7.55 14.32
C PRO A 101 -57.64 6.46 14.52
N GLU A 102 -57.20 5.24 14.84
CA GLU A 102 -58.06 4.21 15.41
C GLU A 102 -58.19 4.41 16.92
N THR A 103 -59.45 4.31 17.35
CA THR A 103 -60.04 4.39 18.68
C THR A 103 -59.16 3.85 19.82
N PRO A 104 -59.06 4.54 20.98
CA PRO A 104 -58.31 4.07 22.13
C PRO A 104 -58.94 2.78 22.71
N ALA A 105 -58.26 1.66 22.54
CA ALA A 105 -58.50 0.44 23.29
C ALA A 105 -58.22 0.66 24.79
N PRO A 106 -58.92 -0.04 25.70
CA PRO A 106 -58.82 0.15 27.14
C PRO A 106 -57.37 -0.06 27.64
N ALA A 107 -56.94 0.85 28.51
CA ALA A 107 -55.60 0.92 29.06
C ALA A 107 -55.14 -0.42 29.65
N PRO A 108 -53.97 -0.97 29.24
CA PRO A 108 -53.35 -2.08 29.95
C PRO A 108 -52.88 -1.58 31.31
N THR A 109 -53.39 -2.19 32.38
CA THR A 109 -53.00 -1.92 33.76
C THR A 109 -51.51 -2.27 33.96
N PRO A 110 -50.63 -1.31 34.29
CA PRO A 110 -49.22 -1.59 34.54
C PRO A 110 -49.04 -1.97 36.00
N SER A 111 -48.84 -3.26 36.33
CA SER A 111 -48.71 -3.63 37.75
C SER A 111 -47.75 -4.78 38.10
N LYS A 112 -46.83 -5.22 37.23
CA LYS A 112 -45.70 -6.03 37.72
C LYS A 112 -44.46 -6.09 36.83
N GLU A 113 -44.62 -5.95 35.52
CA GLU A 113 -43.51 -6.12 34.56
C GLU A 113 -42.56 -4.91 34.49
N GLN A 114 -43.00 -3.73 34.94
CA GLN A 114 -42.19 -2.51 34.90
C GLN A 114 -41.01 -2.49 35.89
N SER A 115 -41.05 -3.28 36.97
CA SER A 115 -39.96 -3.30 37.95
C SER A 115 -38.74 -4.07 37.43
N GLU A 116 -38.95 -5.15 36.69
CA GLU A 116 -37.88 -6.04 36.22
C GLU A 116 -37.08 -5.38 35.08
N VAL A 117 -37.75 -4.61 34.22
CA VAL A 117 -37.11 -3.86 33.13
C VAL A 117 -36.12 -2.82 33.64
N VAL A 118 -36.38 -2.21 34.80
CA VAL A 118 -35.48 -1.20 35.39
C VAL A 118 -34.15 -1.84 35.81
N ASP A 119 -34.18 -3.02 36.43
CA ASP A 119 -32.95 -3.71 36.88
C ASP A 119 -32.04 -4.11 35.70
N TYR A 120 -32.64 -4.58 34.60
CA TYR A 120 -31.89 -4.88 33.36
C TYR A 120 -31.23 -3.63 32.76
N THR A 121 -31.92 -2.49 32.76
CA THR A 121 -31.34 -1.24 32.22
C THR A 121 -30.18 -0.73 33.07
N VAL A 122 -30.28 -0.83 34.40
CA VAL A 122 -29.19 -0.43 35.31
C VAL A 122 -27.97 -1.33 35.13
N LEU A 123 -28.16 -2.64 34.97
CA LEU A 123 -27.07 -3.58 34.69
C LEU A 123 -26.39 -3.28 33.35
N ALA A 124 -27.18 -3.08 32.28
CA ALA A 124 -26.66 -2.75 30.96
C ALA A 124 -25.87 -1.42 30.95
N LEU A 125 -26.33 -0.41 31.68
CA LEU A 125 -25.61 0.86 31.86
C LEU A 125 -24.28 0.67 32.60
N SER A 126 -24.25 -0.20 33.61
CA SER A 126 -23.03 -0.53 34.36
C SER A 126 -22.00 -1.23 33.47
N GLU A 127 -22.42 -2.20 32.66
CA GLU A 127 -21.55 -2.87 31.69
C GLU A 127 -21.01 -1.91 30.63
N LEU A 128 -21.89 -1.06 30.07
CA LEU A 128 -21.49 -0.07 29.08
C LEU A 128 -20.46 0.91 29.64
N LYS A 129 -20.67 1.38 30.87
CA LYS A 129 -19.71 2.24 31.57
C LYS A 129 -18.37 1.54 31.80
N SER A 130 -18.41 0.25 32.17
CA SER A 130 -17.19 -0.54 32.38
C SER A 130 -16.40 -0.70 31.07
N ARG A 131 -17.08 -1.04 29.97
CA ARG A 131 -16.46 -1.11 28.62
C ARG A 131 -15.87 0.23 28.19
N LEU A 132 -16.57 1.34 28.46
CA LEU A 132 -16.09 2.67 28.12
C LEU A 132 -14.81 3.03 28.89
N MET A 133 -14.74 2.69 30.18
CA MET A 133 -13.56 2.93 31.00
C MET A 133 -12.38 2.06 30.56
N SER A 134 -12.61 0.77 30.27
CA SER A 134 -11.56 -0.11 29.73
C SER A 134 -11.01 0.40 28.40
N ARG A 135 -11.88 0.81 27.46
CA ARG A 135 -11.45 1.35 26.17
C ARG A 135 -10.68 2.67 26.32
N LYS A 136 -11.06 3.50 27.29
CA LYS A 136 -10.32 4.73 27.61
C LYS A 136 -8.91 4.42 28.11
N GLU A 137 -8.75 3.38 28.91
CA GLU A 137 -7.45 2.98 29.44
C GLU A 137 -6.55 2.35 28.35
N GLU A 138 -7.12 1.53 27.49
CA GLU A 138 -6.44 0.97 26.30
C GLU A 138 -5.94 2.10 25.39
N LEU A 139 -6.80 3.07 25.06
CA LEU A 139 -6.42 4.20 24.22
C LEU A 139 -5.30 5.04 24.84
N LYS A 140 -5.30 5.17 26.18
CA LYS A 140 -4.23 5.86 26.91
C LYS A 140 -2.90 5.09 26.81
N ALA A 141 -2.94 3.77 26.94
CA ALA A 141 -1.75 2.93 26.79
C ALA A 141 -1.19 2.99 25.36
N ASP A 142 -2.06 2.96 24.36
CA ASP A 142 -1.69 3.09 22.94
C ASP A 142 -1.03 4.44 22.66
N MET A 143 -1.57 5.53 23.22
CA MET A 143 -0.99 6.86 23.07
C MET A 143 0.43 6.92 23.65
N VAL A 144 0.64 6.38 24.85
CA VAL A 144 1.97 6.30 25.47
C VAL A 144 2.93 5.43 24.63
N SER A 145 2.45 4.31 24.09
CA SER A 145 3.24 3.47 23.18
C SER A 145 3.65 4.22 21.91
N LEU A 146 2.74 5.03 21.35
CA LEU A 146 3.02 5.83 20.16
C LEU A 146 4.03 6.95 20.45
N GLU A 147 3.91 7.63 21.58
CA GLU A 147 4.88 8.64 22.02
C GLU A 147 6.28 8.04 22.20
N SER A 148 6.36 6.84 22.80
CA SER A 148 7.62 6.09 22.93
C SER A 148 8.23 5.80 21.55
N LYS A 149 7.45 5.29 20.60
CA LYS A 149 7.92 5.00 19.23
C LYS A 149 8.41 6.25 18.51
N ILE A 150 7.75 7.39 18.72
CA ILE A 150 8.16 8.68 18.15
C ILE A 150 9.51 9.11 18.75
N ALA A 151 9.71 8.93 20.05
CA ALA A 151 10.97 9.24 20.71
C ALA A 151 12.12 8.37 20.18
N ASP A 152 11.90 7.07 20.03
CA ASP A 152 12.89 6.14 19.47
C ASP A 152 13.26 6.51 18.03
N LEU A 153 12.28 6.78 17.17
CA LEU A 153 12.51 7.22 15.80
C LEU A 153 13.32 8.52 15.74
N LYS A 154 12.99 9.48 16.59
CA LYS A 154 13.71 10.76 16.66
C LYS A 154 15.18 10.54 17.07
N SER A 155 15.43 9.66 18.04
CA SER A 155 16.78 9.31 18.46
C SER A 155 17.59 8.61 17.36
N ASP A 156 16.98 7.69 16.60
CA ASP A 156 17.61 7.02 15.46
C ASP A 156 18.00 8.03 14.36
N PHE A 157 17.10 8.98 14.04
CA PHE A 157 17.39 10.04 13.08
C PHE A 157 18.54 10.94 13.53
N GLU A 158 18.55 11.36 14.81
CA GLU A 158 19.63 12.20 15.35
C GLU A 158 20.99 11.47 15.31
N THR A 159 20.99 10.18 15.62
CA THR A 159 22.20 9.34 15.56
C THR A 159 22.71 9.21 14.12
N LYS A 160 21.83 8.95 13.15
CA LYS A 160 22.20 8.91 11.74
C LYS A 160 22.72 10.25 11.23
N LEU A 161 22.17 11.36 11.71
CA LEU A 161 22.63 12.70 11.35
C LEU A 161 24.08 12.92 11.83
N LYS A 162 24.36 12.61 13.09
CA LYS A 162 25.71 12.70 13.68
C LYS A 162 26.71 11.80 12.94
N GLN A 163 26.29 10.58 12.57
CA GLN A 163 27.13 9.66 11.82
C GLN A 163 27.48 10.23 10.43
N LEU A 164 26.50 10.75 9.69
CA LEU A 164 26.73 11.35 8.38
C LEU A 164 27.64 12.59 8.46
N GLU A 165 27.50 13.40 9.51
CA GLU A 165 28.36 14.56 9.74
C GLU A 165 29.82 14.13 10.01
N SER A 166 30.03 13.11 10.85
CA SER A 166 31.37 12.55 11.08
C SER A 166 31.97 11.90 9.82
N GLU A 167 31.16 11.23 9.00
CA GLU A 167 31.63 10.63 7.75
C GLU A 167 32.03 11.71 6.73
N LYS A 168 31.28 12.81 6.69
CA LYS A 168 31.60 13.97 5.86
C LYS A 168 32.93 14.59 6.29
N GLU A 169 33.14 14.84 7.58
CA GLU A 169 34.39 15.40 8.10
C GLU A 169 35.59 14.49 7.79
N ASN A 170 35.42 13.18 7.95
CA ASN A 170 36.47 12.21 7.60
C ASN A 170 36.81 12.25 6.09
N LYS A 171 35.79 12.28 5.22
CA LYS A 171 36.00 12.38 3.76
C LYS A 171 36.61 13.72 3.35
N GLU A 172 36.24 14.81 4.01
CA GLU A 172 36.83 16.13 3.78
C GLU A 172 38.32 16.15 4.15
N THR A 173 38.68 15.47 5.24
CA THR A 173 40.08 15.30 5.67
C THR A 173 40.87 14.47 4.66
N GLU A 174 40.31 13.33 4.20
CA GLU A 174 40.94 12.48 3.19
C GLU A 174 41.15 13.24 1.86
N PHE A 175 40.16 14.02 1.44
CA PHE A 175 40.27 14.85 0.24
C PHE A 175 41.37 15.90 0.36
N LYS A 176 41.49 16.53 1.54
CA LYS A 176 42.54 17.52 1.81
C LYS A 176 43.93 16.89 1.75
N GLU A 177 44.10 15.71 2.34
CA GLU A 177 45.37 14.96 2.29
C GLU A 177 45.77 14.61 0.84
N ILE A 178 44.82 14.13 0.03
CA ILE A 178 45.04 13.86 -1.39
C ILE A 178 45.42 15.15 -2.15
N SER A 179 44.71 16.25 -1.87
CA SER A 179 44.98 17.55 -2.49
C SER A 179 46.38 18.07 -2.14
N ASP A 180 46.84 17.87 -0.90
CA ASP A 180 48.17 18.30 -0.44
C ASP A 180 49.30 17.45 -1.07
N HIS A 181 49.02 16.20 -1.46
CA HIS A 181 49.98 15.32 -2.14
C HIS A 181 50.08 15.53 -3.65
N LEU A 182 49.07 16.14 -4.27
CA LEU A 182 49.02 16.36 -5.72
C LEU A 182 50.24 17.13 -6.28
N PRO A 183 50.69 18.24 -5.67
CA PRO A 183 51.85 18.99 -6.17
C PRO A 183 53.16 18.18 -6.11
N LYS A 184 53.26 17.27 -5.13
CA LYS A 184 54.44 16.38 -4.99
C LYS A 184 54.50 15.39 -6.16
N LEU A 185 53.36 14.84 -6.57
CA LEU A 185 53.27 13.99 -7.77
C LEU A 185 53.63 14.76 -9.05
N GLU A 186 53.15 16.00 -9.19
CA GLU A 186 53.47 16.85 -10.34
C GLU A 186 54.97 17.19 -10.41
N THR A 187 55.59 17.43 -9.25
CA THR A 187 57.05 17.63 -9.14
C THR A 187 57.83 16.37 -9.54
N MET A 188 57.41 15.19 -9.07
CA MET A 188 58.04 13.92 -9.44
C MET A 188 57.87 13.62 -10.94
N SER A 189 56.71 13.92 -11.50
CA SER A 189 56.44 13.78 -12.93
C SER A 189 57.34 14.67 -13.78
N SER A 190 57.50 15.93 -13.38
CA SER A 190 58.40 16.89 -14.06
C SER A 190 59.85 16.41 -14.03
N LYS A 191 60.34 15.97 -12.86
CA LYS A 191 61.69 15.43 -12.71
C LYS A 191 61.93 14.16 -13.53
N PHE A 192 60.91 13.29 -13.63
CA PHE A 192 61.01 12.09 -14.46
C PHE A 192 61.12 12.44 -15.95
N LYS A 193 60.37 13.45 -16.40
CA LYS A 193 60.40 13.93 -17.78
C LYS A 193 61.77 14.52 -18.16
N GLU A 194 62.38 15.26 -17.23
CA GLU A 194 63.74 15.82 -17.40
C GLU A 194 64.81 14.72 -17.57
N ILE A 195 64.65 13.58 -16.88
CA ILE A 195 65.61 12.47 -16.96
C ILE A 195 65.45 11.66 -18.26
N PHE A 196 64.22 11.42 -18.71
CA PHE A 196 63.93 10.49 -19.82
C PHE A 196 63.72 11.16 -21.19
N VAL A 197 63.53 12.47 -21.23
CA VAL A 197 63.47 13.23 -22.48
C VAL A 197 64.64 14.20 -22.47
N PRO A 198 65.89 13.72 -22.72
CA PRO A 198 67.01 14.63 -22.89
C PRO A 198 66.66 15.54 -24.07
N GLU A 199 66.58 16.83 -23.76
CA GLU A 199 66.35 17.93 -24.68
C GLU A 199 67.31 17.73 -25.87
N ALA A 200 66.76 17.32 -27.01
CA ALA A 200 67.49 17.30 -28.28
C ALA A 200 67.73 18.77 -28.65
N ASN A 201 68.75 19.35 -28.03
CA ASN A 201 69.16 20.72 -28.27
C ASN A 201 69.86 20.72 -29.63
N GLU A 202 69.21 21.36 -30.59
CA GLU A 202 69.67 21.57 -31.98
C GLU A 202 70.63 22.76 -32.07
#